data_AF-A0A369AG16-F1
#
_entry.id   AF-A0A369AG16-F1
#
_cell.length_a   1.000
_cell.length_b   1.000
_cell.length_c   1.000
_cell.angle_alpha   90.00
_cell.angle_beta   90.00
_cell.angle_gamma   90.00
#
_symmetry.space_group_name_H-M   'P 1'
#
loop_
_entity.id
_entity.type
_entity.pdbx_description
1 polymer ?
#
loop_
_entity_poly.entity_id
_entity_poly.type
_entity_poly.pdbx_seq_one_letter_code
_entity_poly.pdbx_strand_id
1 'polypeptide(L)' 'MGRKKEDYVISVHYPEADQDIVEMRRRMGDAYIGFVEEYILALPVGGKQKNDMYTQVVQYLRAGTFLQKR' A
#
# COMPACT_ATOMS: atom_id res chain seq x y z
N MET A 1 33.95 -18.57 -18.86
CA MET A 1 32.61 -18.73 -19.45
C MET A 1 31.61 -18.03 -18.52
N GLY A 2 31.19 -16.80 -18.85
CA GLY A 2 30.28 -16.01 -18.03
C GLY A 2 28.83 -16.30 -18.40
N ARG A 3 27.99 -16.66 -17.42
CA ARG A 3 26.55 -16.85 -17.60
C ARG A 3 25.93 -15.52 -18.07
N LYS A 4 25.25 -15.54 -19.22
CA LYS A 4 24.44 -14.40 -19.69
C LYS A 4 23.36 -14.14 -18.65
N LYS A 5 23.14 -12.86 -18.29
CA LYS A 5 21.99 -12.43 -17.49
C LYS A 5 20.74 -12.91 -18.23
N GLU A 6 20.03 -13.86 -17.66
CA GLU A 6 18.69 -14.21 -18.12
C GLU A 6 17.82 -12.98 -17.85
N ASP A 7 17.34 -12.36 -18.92
CA ASP A 7 16.43 -11.21 -18.83
C ASP A 7 15.14 -11.70 -18.18
N TYR A 8 14.96 -11.38 -16.89
CA TYR A 8 13.72 -11.63 -16.18
C TYR A 8 12.62 -10.75 -16.79
N VAL A 9 11.82 -11.31 -17.68
CA VAL A 9 10.60 -10.66 -18.18
C VAL A 9 9.54 -10.77 -17.07
N ILE A 10 9.30 -9.66 -16.37
CA ILE A 10 8.17 -9.56 -15.44
C ILE A 10 6.90 -9.38 -16.28
N SER A 11 6.20 -10.47 -16.57
CA SER A 11 4.89 -10.42 -17.22
C SER A 11 3.84 -9.93 -16.23
N VAL A 12 3.47 -8.65 -16.32
CA VAL A 12 2.41 -8.05 -15.51
C VAL A 12 1.06 -8.33 -16.19
N HIS A 13 0.21 -9.13 -15.56
CA HIS A 13 -1.19 -9.29 -15.98
C HIS A 13 -2.05 -8.25 -15.26
N TYR A 14 -2.63 -7.34 -16.03
CA TYR A 14 -3.63 -6.41 -15.53
C TYR A 14 -5.00 -7.10 -15.53
N PRO A 15 -5.81 -6.90 -14.49
CA PRO A 15 -7.15 -7.45 -14.45
C PRO A 15 -8.03 -6.88 -15.56
N GLU A 16 -8.71 -7.75 -16.30
CA GLU A 16 -9.58 -7.38 -17.43
C GLU A 16 -11.04 -7.15 -16.99
N ALA A 17 -11.47 -7.77 -15.89
CA ALA A 17 -12.83 -7.63 -15.36
C ALA A 17 -12.89 -6.63 -14.18
N ASP A 18 -14.00 -5.89 -14.11
CA ASP A 18 -14.22 -4.87 -13.05
C ASP A 18 -14.11 -5.44 -11.64
N GLN A 19 -14.58 -6.67 -11.42
CA GLN A 19 -14.48 -7.36 -10.14
C GLN A 19 -13.02 -7.59 -9.71
N ASP A 20 -12.15 -7.91 -10.66
CA ASP A 20 -10.73 -8.19 -10.39
C ASP A 20 -9.99 -6.86 -10.13
N ILE A 21 -10.42 -5.76 -10.76
CA ILE A 21 -9.93 -4.41 -10.44
C ILE A 21 -10.31 -4.01 -9.02
N VAL A 22 -11.55 -4.28 -8.59
CA VAL A 22 -12.00 -4.00 -7.21
C VAL A 22 -11.20 -4.83 -6.21
N GLU A 23 -10.99 -6.11 -6.49
CA GLU A 23 -10.22 -6.99 -5.62
C GLU A 23 -8.74 -6.57 -5.56
N MET A 24 -8.14 -6.20 -6.69
CA MET A 24 -6.78 -5.66 -6.74
C MET A 24 -6.65 -4.39 -5.89
N ARG A 25 -7.59 -3.44 -6.00
CA ARG A 25 -7.59 -2.22 -5.18
C ARG A 25 -7.70 -2.54 -3.70
N ARG A 26 -8.55 -3.51 -3.32
CA ARG A 26 -8.67 -3.95 -1.93
C ARG A 26 -7.36 -4.52 -1.41
N ARG A 27 -6.76 -5.46 -2.14
CA ARG A 27 -5.46 -6.08 -1.77
C ARG A 27 -4.34 -5.05 -1.66
N MET A 28 -4.28 -4.09 -2.58
CA MET A 28 -3.32 -2.99 -2.51
C MET A 28 -3.56 -2.08 -1.30
N GLY A 29 -4.83 -1.79 -0.98
CA GLY A 29 -5.19 -1.00 0.20
C GLY A 29 -4.74 -1.69 1.49
N ASP A 30 -5.02 -2.99 1.61
CA ASP A 30 -4.62 -3.80 2.78
C ASP A 30 -3.08 -3.85 2.92
N ALA A 31 -2.36 -4.07 1.81
CA ALA A 31 -0.89 -4.07 1.80
C ALA A 31 -0.29 -2.70 2.18
N TYR A 32 -0.91 -1.61 1.68
CA TYR A 32 -0.48 -0.25 2.02
C TYR A 32 -0.70 0.05 3.51
N ILE A 33 -1.84 -0.36 4.08
CA ILE A 33 -2.09 -0.22 5.52
C ILE A 33 -1.01 -0.95 6.32
N GLY A 34 -0.72 -2.20 5.99
CA GLY A 34 0.32 -2.99 6.66
C GLY A 34 1.71 -2.33 6.59
N PHE A 35 2.10 -1.83 5.41
CA PHE A 35 3.35 -1.09 5.26
C PHE A 35 3.44 0.14 6.17
N VAL A 36 2.36 0.92 6.26
CA VAL A 36 2.34 2.14 7.10
C VAL A 36 2.32 1.79 8.59
N GLU A 37 1.62 0.73 8.99
CA GLU A 37 1.65 0.22 10.37
C GLU A 37 3.07 -0.16 10.80
N GLU A 38 3.75 -0.97 9.99
CA GLU A 38 5.13 -1.38 10.25
C GLU A 38 6.07 -0.18 10.33
N TYR A 39 5.90 0.79 9.43
CA TYR A 39 6.66 2.03 9.44
C TYR A 39 6.46 2.81 10.74
N ILE A 40 5.22 3.01 11.20
CA ILE A 40 4.91 3.71 12.46
C ILE A 40 5.51 2.96 13.66
N LEU A 41 5.43 1.64 13.67
CA LEU A 41 6.01 0.81 14.73
C LEU A 41 7.54 0.93 14.80
N ALA A 42 8.20 1.08 13.66
CA ALA A 42 9.65 1.26 13.57
C ALA A 42 10.13 2.65 14.05
N LEU A 43 9.26 3.66 14.11
CA LEU A 43 9.65 5.00 14.53
C LEU A 43 10.07 5.05 16.02
N PRO A 44 11.15 5.79 16.36
CA PRO A 44 11.61 5.96 17.73
C PRO A 44 10.78 7.02 18.49
N VAL A 45 9.45 6.90 18.42
CA VAL A 45 8.50 7.81 19.07
C VAL A 45 7.72 7.08 20.16
N GLY A 46 7.16 7.83 21.11
CA GLY A 46 6.41 7.26 22.23
C GLY A 46 5.12 6.57 21.77
N GLY A 47 4.64 5.58 22.54
CA GLY A 47 3.45 4.79 22.18
C GLY A 47 2.19 5.63 21.93
N LYS A 48 2.01 6.74 22.65
CA LYS A 48 0.91 7.68 22.41
C LYS A 48 0.97 8.32 21.01
N GLN A 49 2.16 8.77 20.60
CA GLN A 49 2.38 9.34 19.26
C GLN A 49 2.17 8.30 18.15
N LYS A 50 2.54 7.03 18.38
CA LYS A 50 2.27 5.94 17.42
C LYS A 50 0.76 5.73 17.22
N ASN A 51 -0.02 5.72 18.29
CA ASN A 51 -1.48 5.57 18.21
C ASN A 51 -2.16 6.76 17.51
N ASP A 52 -1.68 7.98 17.76
CA ASP A 52 -2.19 9.17 17.07
C ASP A 52 -1.90 9.11 15.57
N MET A 53 -0.67 8.72 15.19
CA MET A 53 -0.27 8.53 13.79
C MET A 53 -1.09 7.44 13.10
N TYR A 54 -1.30 6.29 13.76
CA TYR A 54 -2.12 5.21 13.23
C TYR A 54 -3.57 5.66 13.00
N THR A 55 -4.13 6.37 13.97
CA THR A 55 -5.50 6.92 13.87
C THR A 55 -5.64 7.87 12.69
N GLN A 56 -4.65 8.76 12.48
CA GLN A 56 -4.65 9.69 11.35
C GLN A 56 -4.56 8.96 10.00
N VAL A 57 -3.71 7.94 9.89
CA VAL A 57 -3.59 7.12 8.67
C VAL A 57 -4.89 6.39 8.37
N VAL A 58 -5.50 5.75 9.36
CA VAL A 58 -6.77 5.04 9.19
C VAL A 58 -7.91 6.01 8.81
N GLN A 59 -7.95 7.20 9.42
CA GLN A 59 -8.93 8.24 9.04
C GLN A 59 -8.71 8.69 7.59
N TYR A 60 -7.47 8.93 7.19
CA TYR A 60 -7.12 9.35 5.83
C TYR A 60 -7.51 8.30 4.79
N LEU A 61 -7.29 7.02 5.10
CA LEU A 61 -7.62 5.91 4.21
C LEU A 61 -9.11 5.59 4.15
N ARG A 62 -9.84 5.72 5.27
CA ARG A 62 -11.29 5.52 5.32
C ARG A 62 -12.09 6.68 4.74
N ALA A 63 -11.56 7.90 4.77
CA ALA A 63 -12.25 9.09 4.29
C ALA A 63 -12.35 9.18 2.75
N GLY A 64 -11.61 8.37 1.99
CA GLY A 64 -11.74 8.31 0.53
C GLY A 64 -11.53 9.64 -0.22
N THR A 65 -10.96 10.67 0.42
CA THR A 65 -10.86 12.03 -0.13
C THR A 65 -9.53 12.27 -0.83
N PHE A 66 -9.29 11.49 -1.86
CA PHE A 66 -8.59 11.97 -3.06
C PHE A 66 -9.61 12.01 -4.19
N LEU A 67 -10.48 13.04 -4.17
CA LEU A 67 -11.18 13.61 -5.34
C LEU A 67 -12.00 14.81 -4.87
N GLN A 68 -11.33 15.95 -4.65
CA GLN A 68 -11.82 17.33 -4.88
C GLN A 68 -10.91 18.32 -4.16
N LYS A 69 -9.85 18.75 -4.85
CA LYS A 69 -9.28 20.11 -4.80
C LYS A 69 -8.08 20.17 -5.74
N ARG A 70 -8.39 20.29 -7.03
CA ARG A 70 -7.68 21.18 -7.94
C ARG A 70 -8.73 21.90 -8.76
#